data_AF-A0A7V4M0J7-F1
#
_entry.id   AF-A0A7V4M0J7-F1
#
_cell.length_a   1.000
_cell.length_b   1.000
_cell.length_c   1.000
_cell.angle_alpha   90.00
_cell.angle_beta   90.00
_cell.angle_gamma   90.00
#
_symmetry.space_group_name_H-M   'P 1'
#
loop_
_entity.id
_entity.type
_entity.pdbx_description
1 polymer ?
#
loop_
_entity_poly.entity_id
_entity_poly.type
_entity_poly.pdbx_seq_one_letter_code
_entity_poly.pdbx_strand_id
1 'polypeptide(L)'
;FTCQPVCGPALACLQTCRYATETGCFRNDIALPLNERTIAHDLSEAGYQTAYIGKWHLASSGKEADYRGKPVPPERRGGYRDFWLASDVLEFTSHSYDGRMFDGDMNPREFPPGRYRADVLTDWAIEYLQNRRDSRPFLLFLSFIEPHHQNDHGHYEGPVGSKQKFRNFAVPGDLEGMSGDWPQEYPDYLGCVHALDANLGRIRQALADLGIADSTLVIFTSDHGSHFRTRNAEYKRACHDGCTRIPLVIRGPGFSGGRVVRELASLIDVPPTILDAAGLPIPSRMRGRSLAPLASGAAPTGWPEEIFMQISEDHIGRALRTKRWKYEVWVPSDKRWSGCAEAASPSYREYHLYDLDRDPFEKHDLVRDPACDGVRAELRERLKKRIREAGEIEPQILPALEPG
;
A
#
# COMPACT_ATOMS: atom_id res chain seq x y z
N PHE A 1 6.13 -5.26 3.49
CA PHE A 1 4.81 -5.91 3.42
C PHE A 1 3.74 -4.87 3.70
N THR A 2 2.62 -4.87 2.96
CA THR A 2 1.45 -4.11 3.40
C THR A 2 0.77 -4.86 4.55
N CYS A 3 0.28 -4.11 5.54
CA CYS A 3 -0.56 -4.67 6.60
C CYS A 3 -2.04 -4.72 6.22
N GLN A 4 -2.38 -4.24 5.02
CA GLN A 4 -3.75 -4.19 4.53
C GLN A 4 -3.77 -4.23 2.99
N PRO A 5 -4.13 -5.35 2.34
CA PRO A 5 -4.10 -5.52 0.89
C PRO A 5 -5.26 -4.82 0.13
N VAL A 6 -5.62 -3.59 0.51
CA VAL A 6 -6.71 -2.78 -0.08
C VAL A 6 -6.32 -1.30 -0.15
N CYS A 7 -6.60 -0.62 -1.27
CA CYS A 7 -6.19 0.76 -1.54
C CYS A 7 -6.40 1.78 -0.40
N GLY A 8 -7.65 2.20 -0.14
CA GLY A 8 -7.95 3.25 0.84
C GLY A 8 -7.43 2.90 2.25
N PRO A 9 -7.75 1.71 2.78
CA PRO A 9 -7.23 1.25 4.07
C PRO A 9 -5.70 1.18 4.16
N ALA A 10 -4.99 0.75 3.11
CA ALA A 10 -3.53 0.76 3.07
C ALA A 10 -2.98 2.19 3.11
N LEU A 11 -3.59 3.11 2.35
CA LEU A 11 -3.24 4.53 2.37
C LEU A 11 -3.54 5.16 3.73
N ALA A 12 -4.64 4.79 4.40
CA ALA A 12 -4.92 5.23 5.77
C ALA A 12 -3.84 4.74 6.74
N CYS A 13 -3.44 3.47 6.63
CA CYS A 13 -2.35 2.90 7.42
C CYS A 13 -1.03 3.65 7.17
N LEU A 14 -0.70 3.93 5.90
CA LEU A 14 0.50 4.67 5.51
C LEU A 14 0.46 6.13 5.97
N GLN A 15 -0.68 6.81 5.90
CA GLN A 15 -0.75 8.22 6.31
C GLN A 15 -0.71 8.37 7.84
N THR A 16 -1.30 7.44 8.60
CA THR A 16 -1.46 7.57 10.06
C THR A 16 -0.47 6.76 10.88
N CYS A 17 0.17 5.75 10.26
CA CYS A 17 0.93 4.71 10.96
C CYS A 17 0.10 3.91 11.97
N ARG A 18 -1.19 3.72 11.70
CA ARG A 18 -2.12 2.96 12.56
C ARG A 18 -2.79 1.85 11.75
N TYR A 19 -3.22 0.79 12.41
CA TYR A 19 -3.93 -0.29 11.72
C TYR A 19 -5.31 0.18 11.24
N ALA A 20 -5.85 -0.50 10.23
CA ALA A 20 -7.09 -0.13 9.57
C ALA A 20 -8.29 -0.16 10.54
N THR A 21 -8.29 -1.10 11.50
CA THR A 21 -9.30 -1.15 12.57
C THR A 21 -9.20 -0.01 13.57
N GLU A 22 -7.99 0.52 13.81
CA GLU A 22 -7.78 1.62 14.76
C GLU A 22 -8.25 2.97 14.24
N THR A 23 -8.15 3.16 12.91
CA THR A 23 -8.64 4.37 12.22
C THR A 23 -10.10 4.25 11.79
N GLY A 24 -10.64 3.03 11.77
CA GLY A 24 -11.96 2.73 11.20
C GLY A 24 -11.98 2.71 9.66
N CYS A 25 -10.88 3.00 8.97
CA CYS A 25 -10.78 2.93 7.50
C CYS A 25 -10.34 1.52 7.08
N PHE A 26 -11.27 0.55 7.12
CA PHE A 26 -10.96 -0.88 6.90
C PHE A 26 -11.42 -1.47 5.56
N ARG A 27 -12.13 -0.69 4.76
CA ARG A 27 -12.49 -1.01 3.36
C ARG A 27 -12.48 0.27 2.52
N ASN A 28 -12.55 0.15 1.20
CA ASN A 28 -12.76 1.32 0.36
C ASN A 28 -14.16 1.93 0.63
N ASP A 29 -14.36 3.17 0.18
CA ASP A 29 -15.56 3.96 0.49
C ASP A 29 -15.78 4.21 2.00
N ILE A 30 -14.69 4.22 2.80
CA ILE A 30 -14.68 4.78 4.15
C ILE A 30 -13.65 5.91 4.18
N ALA A 31 -14.12 7.14 4.41
CA ALA A 31 -13.24 8.29 4.52
C ALA A 31 -12.40 8.21 5.80
N LEU A 32 -11.17 8.72 5.76
CA LEU A 32 -10.38 8.91 6.96
C LEU A 32 -11.12 9.88 7.90
N PRO A 33 -11.30 9.55 9.20
CA PRO A 33 -11.95 10.46 10.13
C PRO A 33 -11.20 11.80 10.23
N LEU A 34 -11.94 12.91 10.32
CA LEU A 34 -11.36 14.27 10.32
C LEU A 34 -10.44 14.55 11.50
N ASN A 35 -10.58 13.79 12.59
CA ASN A 35 -9.75 13.91 13.80
C ASN A 35 -8.50 13.01 13.76
N GLU A 36 -8.30 12.18 12.73
CA GLU A 36 -7.09 11.38 12.60
C GLU A 36 -5.89 12.24 12.18
N ARG A 37 -4.76 12.00 12.85
CA ARG A 37 -3.50 12.70 12.56
C ARG A 37 -2.61 11.90 11.63
N THR A 38 -2.35 12.46 10.46
CA THR A 38 -1.42 11.92 9.47
C THR A 38 0.03 12.40 9.68
N ILE A 39 0.97 11.82 8.95
CA ILE A 39 2.35 12.28 8.90
C ILE A 39 2.52 13.70 8.37
N ALA A 40 1.66 14.14 7.44
CA ALA A 40 1.72 15.50 6.92
C ALA A 40 1.39 16.53 8.02
N HIS A 41 0.49 16.22 8.96
CA HIS A 41 0.26 17.09 10.12
C HIS A 41 1.52 17.23 10.97
N ASP A 42 2.18 16.11 11.30
CA ASP A 42 3.37 16.13 12.15
C ASP A 42 4.53 16.90 11.50
N LEU A 43 4.72 16.72 10.18
CA LEU A 43 5.76 17.44 9.42
C LEU A 43 5.43 18.92 9.23
N SER A 44 4.18 19.26 8.92
CA SER A 44 3.75 20.65 8.76
C SER A 44 3.93 21.44 10.06
N GLU A 45 3.56 20.85 11.20
CA GLU A 45 3.77 21.46 12.52
C GLU A 45 5.26 21.60 12.88
N ALA A 46 6.12 20.74 12.34
CA ALA A 46 7.58 20.83 12.46
C ALA A 46 8.23 21.80 11.45
N GLY A 47 7.45 22.52 10.65
CA GLY A 47 7.95 23.52 9.71
C GLY A 47 8.32 22.98 8.33
N TYR A 48 7.89 21.77 7.97
CA TYR A 48 8.00 21.30 6.59
C TYR A 48 6.88 21.87 5.72
N GLN A 49 7.19 22.08 4.44
CA GLN A 49 6.16 22.16 3.41
C GLN A 49 5.58 20.79 3.16
N THR A 50 4.27 20.72 2.95
CA THR A 50 3.55 19.48 2.67
C THR A 50 2.81 19.59 1.35
N ALA A 51 3.18 18.72 0.41
CA ALA A 51 2.65 18.67 -0.94
C ALA A 51 2.12 17.28 -1.28
N TYR A 52 0.99 17.24 -1.98
CA TYR A 52 0.37 16.00 -2.45
C TYR A 52 0.04 16.08 -3.95
N ILE A 53 0.41 15.05 -4.70
CA ILE A 53 0.06 14.90 -6.12
C ILE A 53 -0.43 13.47 -6.36
N GLY A 54 -1.60 13.31 -6.98
CA GLY A 54 -2.10 12.01 -7.43
C GLY A 54 -3.32 11.46 -6.68
N LYS A 55 -3.37 10.14 -6.46
CA LYS A 55 -4.49 9.42 -5.84
C LYS A 55 -4.52 9.61 -4.32
N TRP A 56 -5.62 10.10 -3.75
CA TRP A 56 -5.79 10.28 -2.31
C TRP A 56 -6.54 9.14 -1.61
N HIS A 57 -7.73 8.80 -2.09
CA HIS A 57 -8.57 7.66 -1.71
C HIS A 57 -8.98 7.60 -0.23
N LEU A 58 -9.11 8.75 0.42
CA LEU A 58 -9.40 8.88 1.85
C LEU A 58 -10.47 9.93 2.16
N ALA A 59 -11.11 10.53 1.15
CA ALA A 59 -12.13 11.56 1.34
C ALA A 59 -13.57 11.03 1.21
N SER A 60 -13.80 10.00 0.40
CA SER A 60 -15.16 9.49 0.10
C SER A 60 -15.64 8.41 1.07
N SER A 61 -16.94 8.41 1.35
CA SER A 61 -17.64 7.54 2.30
C SER A 61 -18.87 6.83 1.70
N GLY A 62 -18.99 6.78 0.37
CA GLY A 62 -20.06 6.11 -0.38
C GLY A 62 -21.49 6.66 -0.21
N LYS A 63 -21.82 7.32 0.91
CA LYS A 63 -23.18 7.81 1.24
C LYS A 63 -23.22 9.31 1.54
N GLU A 64 -22.46 9.78 2.53
CA GLU A 64 -22.62 11.13 3.09
C GLU A 64 -21.64 12.15 2.50
N ALA A 65 -20.45 11.69 2.11
CA ALA A 65 -19.45 12.50 1.44
C ALA A 65 -18.86 11.70 0.28
N ASP A 66 -19.09 12.14 -0.96
CA ASP A 66 -18.60 11.47 -2.17
C ASP A 66 -17.82 12.47 -3.04
N TYR A 67 -16.50 12.27 -3.06
CA TYR A 67 -15.54 13.07 -3.81
C TYR A 67 -14.85 12.26 -4.92
N ARG A 68 -15.36 11.07 -5.26
CA ARG A 68 -14.70 10.19 -6.24
C ARG A 68 -14.48 10.87 -7.59
N GLY A 69 -15.42 11.71 -8.01
CA GLY A 69 -15.35 12.53 -9.22
C GLY A 69 -15.26 14.05 -8.98
N LYS A 70 -14.95 14.49 -7.76
CA LYS A 70 -15.03 15.90 -7.32
C LYS A 70 -13.74 16.33 -6.60
N PRO A 71 -13.45 17.64 -6.49
CA PRO A 71 -12.33 18.11 -5.70
C PRO A 71 -12.44 17.69 -4.23
N VAL A 72 -11.31 17.32 -3.62
CA VAL A 72 -11.22 17.02 -2.18
C VAL A 72 -11.16 18.34 -1.40
N PRO A 73 -12.08 18.59 -0.44
CA PRO A 73 -12.10 19.83 0.31
C PRO A 73 -10.93 19.88 1.33
N PRO A 74 -10.43 21.07 1.70
CA PRO A 74 -9.24 21.24 2.53
C PRO A 74 -9.21 20.41 3.82
N GLU A 75 -10.33 20.30 4.53
CA GLU A 75 -10.45 19.55 5.78
C GLU A 75 -10.28 18.03 5.60
N ARG A 76 -10.40 17.51 4.37
CA ARG A 76 -10.21 16.10 4.03
C ARG A 76 -8.86 15.80 3.40
N ARG A 77 -7.96 16.79 3.30
CA ARG A 77 -6.61 16.65 2.72
C ARG A 77 -5.58 16.17 3.72
N GLY A 78 -5.98 15.73 4.92
CA GLY A 78 -5.11 15.03 5.85
C GLY A 78 -3.78 15.74 6.13
N GLY A 79 -3.80 17.06 6.33
CA GLY A 79 -2.62 17.84 6.73
C GLY A 79 -1.71 18.33 5.60
N TYR A 80 -2.01 18.03 4.34
CA TYR A 80 -1.29 18.59 3.19
C TYR A 80 -1.81 20.01 2.90
N ARG A 81 -1.01 21.02 3.23
CA ARG A 81 -1.43 22.44 3.28
C ARG A 81 -0.80 23.33 2.22
N ASP A 82 0.42 23.01 1.77
CA ASP A 82 1.22 23.94 0.96
C ASP A 82 1.03 23.74 -0.54
N PHE A 83 0.77 22.51 -0.99
CA PHE A 83 0.45 22.22 -2.39
C PHE A 83 -0.47 20.99 -2.52
N TRP A 84 -1.49 21.09 -3.37
CA TRP A 84 -2.45 20.02 -3.60
C TRP A 84 -2.79 19.95 -5.09
N LEU A 85 -2.62 18.77 -5.67
CA LEU A 85 -3.08 18.46 -7.02
C LEU A 85 -3.47 16.98 -7.10
N ALA A 86 -4.70 16.67 -6.75
CA ALA A 86 -5.10 15.29 -6.48
C ALA A 86 -6.56 15.02 -6.85
N SER A 87 -6.87 13.73 -6.99
CA SER A 87 -8.23 13.21 -7.05
C SER A 87 -8.40 12.21 -5.91
N ASP A 88 -9.60 12.14 -5.32
CA ASP A 88 -9.86 11.14 -4.29
C ASP A 88 -9.71 9.74 -4.89
N VAL A 89 -10.50 9.42 -5.91
CA VAL A 89 -10.36 8.18 -6.66
C VAL A 89 -9.91 8.53 -8.06
N LEU A 90 -8.59 8.57 -8.27
CA LEU A 90 -7.99 9.01 -9.54
C LEU A 90 -8.53 8.23 -10.76
N GLU A 91 -8.85 6.96 -10.56
CA GLU A 91 -9.52 6.09 -11.54
C GLU A 91 -10.85 6.68 -12.08
N PHE A 92 -11.62 7.39 -11.24
CA PHE A 92 -12.94 7.91 -11.60
C PHE A 92 -12.87 9.27 -12.31
N THR A 93 -11.66 9.82 -12.42
CA THR A 93 -11.40 11.14 -13.01
C THR A 93 -10.39 11.07 -14.14
N SER A 94 -9.86 9.88 -14.45
CA SER A 94 -8.85 9.70 -15.47
C SER A 94 -8.75 8.26 -15.96
N HIS A 95 -8.34 8.14 -17.21
CA HIS A 95 -7.80 6.92 -17.81
C HIS A 95 -6.32 7.13 -18.12
N SER A 96 -5.72 6.19 -18.85
CA SER A 96 -4.30 6.26 -19.21
C SER A 96 -3.86 7.49 -19.98
N TYR A 97 -4.73 8.13 -20.77
CA TYR A 97 -4.35 9.22 -21.69
C TYR A 97 -5.25 10.45 -21.63
N ASP A 98 -6.22 10.45 -20.72
CA ASP A 98 -7.18 11.53 -20.52
C ASP A 98 -7.62 11.58 -19.06
N GLY A 99 -8.21 12.71 -18.68
CA GLY A 99 -8.72 12.94 -17.34
C GLY A 99 -8.17 14.22 -16.73
N ARG A 100 -8.36 14.32 -15.42
CA ARG A 100 -8.04 15.51 -14.64
C ARG A 100 -7.76 15.18 -13.18
N MET A 101 -7.09 16.11 -12.52
CA MET A 101 -7.03 16.20 -11.06
C MET A 101 -7.48 17.58 -10.61
N PHE A 102 -7.65 17.78 -9.30
CA PHE A 102 -8.09 19.05 -8.76
C PHE A 102 -7.00 19.72 -7.92
N ASP A 103 -6.80 21.02 -8.14
CA ASP A 103 -5.79 21.80 -7.44
C ASP A 103 -6.24 22.25 -6.03
N GLY A 104 -5.38 23.01 -5.35
CA GLY A 104 -5.63 23.53 -4.01
C GLY A 104 -6.87 24.43 -3.92
N ASP A 105 -7.17 25.15 -5.00
CA ASP A 105 -8.33 26.04 -5.16
C ASP A 105 -9.58 25.31 -5.68
N MET A 106 -9.52 23.96 -5.73
CA MET A 106 -10.58 23.07 -6.18
C MET A 106 -10.89 23.16 -7.68
N ASN A 107 -10.02 23.79 -8.48
CA ASN A 107 -10.18 23.85 -9.93
C ASN A 107 -9.66 22.57 -10.59
N PRO A 108 -10.31 22.10 -11.67
CA PRO A 108 -9.78 20.99 -12.45
C PRO A 108 -8.54 21.41 -13.23
N ARG A 109 -7.53 20.54 -13.26
CA ARG A 109 -6.38 20.59 -14.15
C ARG A 109 -6.41 19.37 -15.04
N GLU A 110 -6.71 19.58 -16.32
CA GLU A 110 -6.83 18.54 -17.34
C GLU A 110 -5.46 17.98 -17.74
N PHE A 111 -5.43 16.70 -18.10
CA PHE A 111 -4.24 16.05 -18.62
C PHE A 111 -3.95 16.58 -20.04
N PRO A 112 -2.67 16.89 -20.36
CA PRO A 112 -2.32 17.25 -21.72
C PRO A 112 -2.65 16.12 -22.70
N PRO A 113 -3.26 16.40 -23.88
CA PRO A 113 -3.68 15.37 -24.81
C PRO A 113 -2.56 14.40 -25.21
N GLY A 114 -2.86 13.10 -25.17
CA GLY A 114 -1.96 12.03 -25.61
C GLY A 114 -0.77 11.76 -24.69
N ARG A 115 -0.71 12.40 -23.51
CA ARG A 115 0.29 12.10 -22.49
C ARG A 115 -0.20 10.99 -21.57
N TYR A 116 0.67 10.02 -21.31
CA TYR A 116 0.34 8.93 -20.40
C TYR A 116 0.24 9.44 -18.96
N ARG A 117 -0.76 8.99 -18.20
CA ARG A 117 -1.11 9.51 -16.86
C ARG A 117 0.08 9.54 -15.90
N ALA A 118 0.88 8.48 -15.82
CA ALA A 118 2.08 8.47 -14.99
C ALA A 118 3.11 9.55 -15.39
N ASP A 119 3.24 9.83 -16.69
CA ASP A 119 4.13 10.89 -17.18
C ASP A 119 3.60 12.27 -16.78
N VAL A 120 2.27 12.47 -16.85
CA VAL A 120 1.62 13.73 -16.46
C VAL A 120 1.82 14.04 -14.97
N LEU A 121 1.57 13.05 -14.10
CA LEU A 121 1.80 13.19 -12.66
C LEU A 121 3.27 13.52 -12.36
N THR A 122 4.20 12.91 -13.11
CA THR A 122 5.63 13.15 -12.98
C THR A 122 6.03 14.55 -13.46
N ASP A 123 5.48 15.01 -14.59
CA ASP A 123 5.67 16.37 -15.08
C ASP A 123 5.25 17.40 -14.02
N TRP A 124 4.09 17.20 -13.41
CA TRP A 124 3.57 18.11 -12.38
C TRP A 124 4.36 18.05 -11.07
N ALA A 125 4.91 16.88 -10.71
CA ALA A 125 5.83 16.76 -9.58
C ALA A 125 7.14 17.53 -9.84
N ILE A 126 7.71 17.42 -11.04
CA ILE A 126 8.92 18.15 -11.44
C ILE A 126 8.63 19.65 -11.50
N GLU A 127 7.50 20.06 -12.07
CA GLU A 127 7.04 21.45 -12.10
C GLU A 127 6.93 22.03 -10.69
N TYR A 128 6.30 21.29 -9.76
CA TYR A 128 6.25 21.67 -8.35
C TYR A 128 7.66 21.90 -7.80
N LEU A 129 8.56 20.92 -7.93
CA LEU A 129 9.93 20.99 -7.41
C LEU A 129 10.72 22.19 -7.96
N GLN A 130 10.63 22.46 -9.27
CA GLN A 130 11.33 23.56 -9.94
C GLN A 130 10.79 24.95 -9.55
N ASN A 131 9.50 25.03 -9.24
CA ASN A 131 8.83 26.28 -8.88
C ASN A 131 8.84 26.55 -7.37
N ARG A 132 9.40 25.66 -6.55
CA ARG A 132 9.61 25.94 -5.12
C ARG A 132 10.50 27.18 -4.97
N ARG A 133 10.02 28.13 -4.15
CA ARG A 133 10.73 29.34 -3.73
C ARG A 133 10.96 29.41 -2.22
N ASP A 134 10.30 28.53 -1.50
CA ASP A 134 10.41 28.41 -0.05
C ASP A 134 11.67 27.60 0.31
N SER A 135 12.37 28.04 1.36
CA SER A 135 13.59 27.39 1.86
C SER A 135 13.31 26.32 2.92
N ARG A 136 12.07 26.20 3.41
CA ARG A 136 11.64 25.13 4.30
C ARG A 136 11.91 23.75 3.67
N PRO A 137 12.24 22.73 4.46
CA PRO A 137 12.28 21.35 3.97
C PRO A 137 10.87 20.92 3.52
N PHE A 138 10.76 19.86 2.71
CA PHE A 138 9.47 19.45 2.14
C PHE A 138 9.20 17.96 2.30
N LEU A 139 7.91 17.63 2.38
CA LEU A 139 7.35 16.34 2.05
C LEU A 139 6.56 16.50 0.74
N LEU A 140 6.96 15.77 -0.30
CA LEU A 140 6.15 15.58 -1.50
C LEU A 140 5.67 14.13 -1.53
N PHE A 141 4.37 13.93 -1.39
CA PHE A 141 3.74 12.64 -1.57
C PHE A 141 3.22 12.52 -3.01
N LEU A 142 3.94 11.76 -3.85
CA LEU A 142 3.56 11.49 -5.24
C LEU A 142 2.90 10.11 -5.33
N SER A 143 1.57 10.10 -5.43
CA SER A 143 0.73 8.90 -5.38
C SER A 143 0.23 8.54 -6.77
N PHE A 144 1.00 7.72 -7.48
CA PHE A 144 0.56 7.17 -8.76
C PHE A 144 -0.64 6.23 -8.59
N ILE A 145 -1.38 6.02 -9.67
CA ILE A 145 -2.41 4.98 -9.76
C ILE A 145 -1.86 3.73 -10.42
N GLU A 146 -0.96 3.86 -11.40
CA GLU A 146 -0.29 2.73 -12.03
C GLU A 146 0.44 1.84 -10.99
N PRO A 147 0.48 0.51 -11.17
CA PRO A 147 -0.12 -0.29 -12.23
C PRO A 147 -1.53 -0.78 -11.86
N HIS A 148 -2.37 0.01 -11.19
CA HIS A 148 -3.72 -0.42 -10.82
C HIS A 148 -4.54 -0.81 -12.07
N HIS A 149 -5.38 -1.82 -11.91
CA HIS A 149 -6.32 -2.26 -12.92
C HIS A 149 -7.43 -1.20 -13.11
N GLN A 150 -7.67 -0.74 -14.33
CA GLN A 150 -8.72 0.24 -14.62
C GLN A 150 -10.07 -0.48 -14.58
N ASN A 151 -10.79 -0.34 -13.47
CA ASN A 151 -11.93 -1.19 -13.11
C ASN A 151 -13.13 -1.05 -14.06
N ASP A 152 -13.40 0.15 -14.58
CA ASP A 152 -14.49 0.39 -15.53
C ASP A 152 -14.16 -0.14 -16.95
N HIS A 153 -12.89 -0.24 -17.30
CA HIS A 153 -12.42 -0.87 -18.54
C HIS A 153 -12.13 -2.37 -18.39
N GLY A 154 -11.98 -2.88 -17.16
CA GLY A 154 -11.83 -4.31 -16.91
C GLY A 154 -10.42 -4.87 -17.14
N HIS A 155 -9.39 -4.03 -17.29
CA HIS A 155 -8.02 -4.45 -17.63
C HIS A 155 -6.95 -3.51 -17.04
N TYR A 156 -5.68 -3.96 -17.05
CA TYR A 156 -4.53 -3.08 -16.80
C TYR A 156 -4.22 -2.23 -18.02
N GLU A 157 -3.91 -0.96 -17.82
CA GLU A 157 -3.66 -0.03 -18.93
C GLU A 157 -2.19 0.44 -18.98
N GLY A 158 -1.35 -0.37 -19.61
CA GLY A 158 0.02 0.01 -19.93
C GLY A 158 0.08 1.05 -21.06
N PRO A 159 1.19 1.78 -21.22
CA PRO A 159 1.38 2.64 -22.38
C PRO A 159 1.13 1.91 -23.70
N VAL A 160 0.65 2.62 -24.73
CA VAL A 160 0.41 2.06 -26.07
C VAL A 160 1.60 1.24 -26.55
N GLY A 161 1.34 -0.01 -26.93
CA GLY A 161 2.36 -0.97 -27.36
C GLY A 161 2.93 -1.86 -26.26
N SER A 162 2.53 -1.69 -25.00
CA SER A 162 3.01 -2.49 -23.86
C SER A 162 2.75 -3.98 -24.04
N LYS A 163 1.52 -4.41 -24.39
CA LYS A 163 1.24 -5.81 -24.73
C LYS A 163 2.24 -6.42 -25.70
N GLN A 164 2.57 -5.70 -26.76
CA GLN A 164 3.48 -6.17 -27.80
C GLN A 164 4.95 -6.18 -27.32
N LYS A 165 5.37 -5.14 -26.59
CA LYS A 165 6.74 -5.02 -26.04
C LYS A 165 7.03 -6.10 -25.00
N PHE A 166 6.05 -6.40 -24.15
CA PHE A 166 6.21 -7.31 -23.01
C PHE A 166 5.53 -8.67 -23.22
N ARG A 167 5.10 -9.02 -24.45
CA ARG A 167 4.44 -10.31 -24.76
C ARG A 167 5.23 -11.55 -24.34
N ASN A 168 6.56 -11.46 -24.34
CA ASN A 168 7.46 -12.57 -24.03
C ASN A 168 8.00 -12.42 -22.60
N PHE A 169 7.12 -12.25 -21.62
CA PHE A 169 7.49 -12.09 -20.22
C PHE A 169 7.90 -13.44 -19.59
N ALA A 170 8.76 -13.37 -18.58
CA ALA A 170 8.99 -14.51 -17.70
C ALA A 170 7.82 -14.61 -16.72
N VAL A 171 7.17 -15.78 -16.67
CA VAL A 171 6.03 -16.00 -15.77
C VAL A 171 6.53 -16.00 -14.32
N PRO A 172 6.01 -15.13 -13.43
CA PRO A 172 6.32 -15.18 -12.01
C PRO A 172 5.98 -16.53 -11.40
N GLY A 173 6.83 -17.02 -10.48
CA GLY A 173 6.68 -18.35 -9.91
C GLY A 173 5.38 -18.56 -9.13
N ASP A 174 4.78 -17.51 -8.58
CA ASP A 174 3.48 -17.54 -7.92
C ASP A 174 2.29 -17.59 -8.89
N LEU A 175 2.50 -17.24 -10.17
CA LEU A 175 1.49 -17.31 -11.23
C LEU A 175 1.61 -18.59 -12.08
N GLU A 176 2.81 -19.17 -12.14
CA GLU A 176 3.07 -20.38 -12.92
C GLU A 176 2.14 -21.54 -12.50
N GLY A 177 1.37 -22.06 -13.45
CA GLY A 177 0.41 -23.15 -13.22
C GLY A 177 -0.89 -22.74 -12.53
N MET A 178 -1.05 -21.47 -12.16
CA MET A 178 -2.27 -20.95 -11.53
C MET A 178 -3.27 -20.45 -12.58
N SER A 179 -4.56 -20.72 -12.38
CA SER A 179 -5.64 -20.11 -13.16
C SER A 179 -5.85 -18.66 -12.73
N GLY A 180 -5.85 -17.72 -13.67
CA GLY A 180 -6.03 -16.29 -13.42
C GLY A 180 -6.06 -15.51 -14.74
N ASP A 181 -6.09 -14.19 -14.67
CA ASP A 181 -6.08 -13.30 -15.85
C ASP A 181 -4.66 -12.82 -16.24
N TRP A 182 -3.63 -13.26 -15.51
CA TRP A 182 -2.24 -12.88 -15.76
C TRP A 182 -1.74 -13.12 -17.20
N PRO A 183 -2.13 -14.17 -17.96
CA PRO A 183 -1.60 -14.36 -19.31
C PRO A 183 -1.94 -13.19 -20.25
N GLN A 184 -3.11 -12.57 -20.05
CA GLN A 184 -3.61 -11.46 -20.85
C GLN A 184 -3.18 -10.10 -20.29
N GLU A 185 -3.08 -9.99 -18.97
CA GLU A 185 -2.94 -8.72 -18.25
C GLU A 185 -1.50 -8.35 -17.88
N TYR A 186 -0.64 -9.35 -17.67
CA TYR A 186 0.73 -9.11 -17.19
C TYR A 186 1.59 -8.25 -18.12
N PRO A 187 1.50 -8.34 -19.47
CA PRO A 187 2.24 -7.46 -20.36
C PRO A 187 1.95 -5.96 -20.17
N ASP A 188 0.69 -5.58 -19.94
CA ASP A 188 0.34 -4.17 -19.70
C ASP A 188 0.70 -3.74 -18.27
N TYR A 189 0.55 -4.65 -17.29
CA TYR A 189 1.11 -4.44 -15.95
C TYR A 189 2.61 -4.12 -15.99
N LEU A 190 3.40 -4.88 -16.75
CA LEU A 190 4.83 -4.62 -16.98
C LEU A 190 5.06 -3.28 -17.71
N GLY A 191 4.17 -2.92 -18.63
CA GLY A 191 4.13 -1.61 -19.27
C GLY A 191 4.03 -0.45 -18.29
N CYS A 192 3.07 -0.54 -17.37
CA CYS A 192 2.90 0.42 -16.28
C CYS A 192 4.15 0.49 -15.40
N VAL A 193 4.68 -0.65 -14.96
CA VAL A 193 5.89 -0.72 -14.13
C VAL A 193 7.09 -0.10 -14.84
N HIS A 194 7.26 -0.36 -16.14
CA HIS A 194 8.32 0.24 -16.95
C HIS A 194 8.19 1.76 -17.06
N ALA A 195 6.97 2.28 -17.22
CA ALA A 195 6.73 3.72 -17.22
C ALA A 195 7.03 4.34 -15.85
N LEU A 196 6.66 3.69 -14.75
CA LEU A 196 7.00 4.15 -13.39
C LEU A 196 8.51 4.20 -13.15
N ASP A 197 9.26 3.19 -13.61
CA ASP A 197 10.73 3.17 -13.50
C ASP A 197 11.38 4.34 -14.27
N ALA A 198 10.94 4.57 -15.51
CA ALA A 198 11.41 5.70 -16.31
C ALA A 198 11.09 7.04 -15.62
N ASN A 199 9.90 7.19 -15.06
CA ASN A 199 9.48 8.40 -14.36
C ASN A 199 10.21 8.62 -13.02
N LEU A 200 10.51 7.56 -12.27
CA LEU A 200 11.40 7.65 -11.11
C LEU A 200 12.79 8.17 -11.51
N GLY A 201 13.31 7.72 -12.66
CA GLY A 201 14.54 8.26 -13.25
C GLY A 201 14.46 9.76 -13.50
N ARG A 202 13.35 10.24 -14.08
CA ARG A 202 13.10 11.67 -14.34
C ARG A 202 13.05 12.50 -13.06
N ILE A 203 12.37 12.01 -12.03
CA ILE A 203 12.30 12.69 -10.72
C ILE A 203 13.69 12.78 -10.09
N ARG A 204 14.46 11.69 -10.10
CA ARG A 204 15.82 11.67 -9.58
C ARG A 204 16.74 12.65 -10.33
N GLN A 205 16.61 12.71 -11.66
CA GLN A 205 17.35 13.69 -12.46
C GLN A 205 16.96 15.12 -12.08
N ALA A 206 15.66 15.43 -11.94
CA ALA A 206 15.21 16.74 -11.51
C ALA A 206 15.75 17.14 -10.13
N LEU A 207 15.80 16.21 -9.16
CA LEU A 207 16.42 16.47 -7.86
C LEU A 207 17.93 16.77 -7.98
N ALA A 208 18.63 16.09 -8.90
CA ALA A 208 20.04 16.33 -9.16
C ALA A 208 20.27 17.69 -9.83
N ASP A 209 19.47 18.03 -10.85
CA ASP A 209 19.55 19.31 -11.57
C ASP A 209 19.25 20.51 -10.65
N LEU A 210 18.36 20.32 -9.67
CA LEU A 210 18.06 21.31 -8.62
C LEU A 210 19.12 21.36 -7.50
N GLY A 211 20.11 20.47 -7.50
CA GLY A 211 21.16 20.42 -6.49
C GLY A 211 20.69 19.97 -5.09
N ILE A 212 19.54 19.31 -5.00
CA ILE A 212 18.93 18.87 -3.73
C ILE A 212 18.88 17.35 -3.56
N ALA A 213 19.47 16.59 -4.49
CA ALA A 213 19.45 15.12 -4.46
C ALA A 213 20.05 14.55 -3.17
N ASP A 214 21.20 15.07 -2.72
CA ASP A 214 21.90 14.55 -1.54
C ASP A 214 21.20 14.89 -0.22
N SER A 215 20.34 15.92 -0.22
CA SER A 215 19.53 16.32 0.93
C SER A 215 18.08 15.79 0.87
N THR A 216 17.74 14.96 -0.11
CA THR A 216 16.38 14.44 -0.29
C THR A 216 16.34 12.94 -0.02
N LEU A 217 15.47 12.53 0.91
CA LEU A 217 15.12 11.13 1.09
C LEU A 217 14.05 10.72 0.08
N VAL A 218 14.38 9.76 -0.80
CA VAL A 218 13.44 9.18 -1.77
C VAL A 218 13.03 7.81 -1.27
N ILE A 219 11.72 7.61 -1.08
CA ILE A 219 11.09 6.34 -0.72
C ILE A 219 10.16 5.93 -1.86
N PHE A 220 10.40 4.76 -2.45
CA PHE A 220 9.54 4.16 -3.46
C PHE A 220 8.91 2.89 -2.90
N THR A 221 7.59 2.83 -2.87
CA THR A 221 6.82 1.70 -2.32
C THR A 221 5.48 1.57 -3.04
N SER A 222 4.70 0.54 -2.70
CA SER A 222 3.33 0.33 -3.17
C SER A 222 2.39 0.13 -1.97
N ASP A 223 1.10 0.42 -2.15
CA ASP A 223 0.03 0.16 -1.18
C ASP A 223 -0.30 -1.34 -1.06
N HIS A 224 -0.36 -2.05 -2.19
CA HIS A 224 -0.51 -3.50 -2.28
C HIS A 224 -0.09 -4.04 -3.66
N GLY A 225 0.12 -5.34 -3.77
CA GLY A 225 0.39 -6.05 -5.02
C GLY A 225 -0.86 -6.47 -5.78
N SER A 226 -0.66 -7.35 -6.76
CA SER A 226 -1.71 -7.99 -7.55
C SER A 226 -1.40 -9.46 -7.73
N HIS A 227 -2.39 -10.30 -7.46
CA HIS A 227 -2.30 -11.75 -7.69
C HIS A 227 -3.06 -12.18 -8.94
N PHE A 228 -3.52 -11.25 -9.79
CA PHE A 228 -4.12 -11.56 -11.10
C PHE A 228 -5.21 -12.63 -11.05
N ARG A 229 -6.13 -12.50 -10.07
CA ARG A 229 -7.26 -13.41 -9.85
C ARG A 229 -6.92 -14.88 -9.59
N THR A 230 -5.68 -15.17 -9.17
CA THR A 230 -5.27 -16.53 -8.78
C THR A 230 -5.77 -16.97 -7.40
N ARG A 231 -6.22 -16.04 -6.54
CA ARG A 231 -6.56 -16.32 -5.13
C ARG A 231 -8.04 -16.11 -4.79
N ASN A 232 -8.68 -15.15 -5.45
CA ASN A 232 -10.11 -14.85 -5.33
C ASN A 232 -10.61 -14.28 -6.67
N ALA A 233 -11.87 -13.84 -6.73
CA ALA A 233 -12.50 -13.37 -7.96
C ALA A 233 -11.99 -11.99 -8.46
N GLU A 234 -11.15 -11.32 -7.67
CA GLU A 234 -10.55 -10.03 -7.98
C GLU A 234 -9.01 -10.14 -7.92
N TYR A 235 -8.26 -9.04 -8.01
CA TYR A 235 -6.80 -9.06 -8.18
C TYR A 235 -6.00 -8.75 -6.89
N LYS A 236 -6.66 -8.41 -5.77
CA LYS A 236 -6.07 -8.07 -4.46
C LYS A 236 -6.90 -8.68 -3.31
N ARG A 237 -6.78 -8.17 -2.08
CA ARG A 237 -7.54 -8.63 -0.88
C ARG A 237 -7.20 -10.06 -0.40
N ALA A 238 -6.00 -10.52 -0.69
CA ALA A 238 -5.51 -11.82 -0.24
C ALA A 238 -4.28 -11.65 0.65
N CYS A 239 -4.06 -12.58 1.59
CA CYS A 239 -2.87 -12.54 2.45
C CYS A 239 -1.57 -12.93 1.71
N HIS A 240 -1.68 -13.57 0.54
CA HIS A 240 -0.56 -14.09 -0.27
C HIS A 240 0.45 -13.01 -0.66
N ASP A 241 1.72 -13.41 -0.82
CA ASP A 241 2.84 -12.49 -1.07
C ASP A 241 2.68 -11.73 -2.39
N GLY A 242 2.02 -12.32 -3.40
CA GLY A 242 1.66 -11.63 -4.65
C GLY A 242 0.79 -10.37 -4.42
N CYS A 243 0.10 -10.29 -3.28
CA CYS A 243 -0.67 -9.11 -2.87
C CYS A 243 -0.01 -8.34 -1.72
N THR A 244 0.66 -9.01 -0.78
CA THR A 244 1.12 -8.34 0.45
C THR A 244 2.60 -7.97 0.46
N ARG A 245 3.44 -8.61 -0.37
CA ARG A 245 4.87 -8.33 -0.46
C ARG A 245 5.15 -7.21 -1.46
N ILE A 246 4.96 -5.99 -1.01
CA ILE A 246 5.23 -4.76 -1.76
C ILE A 246 6.73 -4.43 -1.88
N PRO A 247 7.17 -3.77 -2.97
CA PRO A 247 8.52 -3.19 -3.05
C PRO A 247 8.69 -2.10 -2.00
N LEU A 248 9.90 -1.95 -1.47
CA LEU A 248 10.31 -0.80 -0.66
C LEU A 248 11.78 -0.49 -0.97
N VAL A 249 12.02 0.66 -1.58
CA VAL A 249 13.37 1.17 -1.89
C VAL A 249 13.54 2.52 -1.24
N ILE A 250 14.62 2.70 -0.47
CA ILE A 250 14.92 3.94 0.26
C ILE A 250 16.34 4.38 -0.11
N ARG A 251 16.50 5.66 -0.49
CA ARG A 251 17.79 6.27 -0.81
C ARG A 251 17.80 7.73 -0.37
N GLY A 252 18.89 8.16 0.26
CA GLY A 252 19.07 9.56 0.69
C GLY A 252 19.81 9.66 2.03
N PRO A 253 19.70 10.77 2.76
CA PRO A 253 20.28 10.94 4.09
C PRO A 253 19.96 9.75 5.02
N GLY A 254 20.99 9.16 5.64
CA GLY A 254 20.86 7.96 6.48
C GLY A 254 20.77 6.62 5.73
N PHE A 255 20.56 6.65 4.40
CA PHE A 255 20.39 5.47 3.55
C PHE A 255 21.31 5.52 2.32
N SER A 256 22.53 4.98 2.46
CA SER A 256 23.58 5.01 1.42
C SER A 256 23.29 4.09 0.21
N GLY A 257 22.32 3.18 0.31
CA GLY A 257 21.94 2.24 -0.74
C GLY A 257 22.91 1.06 -0.92
N GLY A 258 22.71 0.27 -1.99
CA GLY A 258 23.59 -0.86 -2.33
C GLY A 258 23.40 -2.11 -1.45
N ARG A 259 22.31 -2.19 -0.68
CA ARG A 259 22.03 -3.29 0.24
C ARG A 259 20.62 -3.83 0.05
N VAL A 260 20.49 -5.15 0.20
CA VAL A 260 19.20 -5.84 0.34
C VAL A 260 19.02 -6.18 1.82
N VAL A 261 17.95 -5.67 2.42
CA VAL A 261 17.54 -5.96 3.80
C VAL A 261 16.49 -7.08 3.74
N ARG A 262 16.65 -8.13 4.55
CA ARG A 262 15.75 -9.30 4.56
C ARG A 262 14.86 -9.36 5.80
N GLU A 263 15.13 -8.49 6.76
CA GLU A 263 14.31 -8.23 7.92
C GLU A 263 12.90 -7.80 7.49
N LEU A 264 11.91 -8.22 8.26
CA LEU A 264 10.53 -7.90 7.96
C LEU A 264 10.27 -6.42 8.24
N ALA A 265 9.69 -5.74 7.25
CA ALA A 265 9.23 -4.37 7.33
C ALA A 265 7.77 -4.29 6.87
N SER A 266 6.98 -3.45 7.55
CA SER A 266 5.59 -3.16 7.24
C SER A 266 5.44 -1.81 6.55
N LEU A 267 4.35 -1.61 5.80
CA LEU A 267 4.02 -0.31 5.20
C LEU A 267 3.89 0.79 6.26
N ILE A 268 3.39 0.45 7.46
CA ILE A 268 3.32 1.37 8.59
C ILE A 268 4.68 1.73 9.19
N ASP A 269 5.78 1.09 8.80
CA ASP A 269 7.12 1.50 9.24
C ASP A 269 7.66 2.71 8.44
N VAL A 270 7.05 3.02 7.29
CA VAL A 270 7.46 4.15 6.45
C VAL A 270 7.30 5.51 7.15
N PRO A 271 6.16 5.85 7.79
CA PRO A 271 6.00 7.17 8.40
C PRO A 271 6.97 7.44 9.56
N PRO A 272 7.18 6.53 10.52
CA PRO A 272 8.21 6.71 11.55
C PRO A 272 9.62 6.85 10.95
N THR A 273 9.91 6.18 9.83
CA THR A 273 11.19 6.32 9.13
C THR A 273 11.39 7.72 8.57
N ILE A 274 10.33 8.33 8.02
CA ILE A 274 10.36 9.71 7.52
C ILE A 274 10.59 10.69 8.67
N LEU A 275 9.88 10.52 9.80
CA LEU A 275 10.05 11.38 10.98
C LEU A 275 11.46 11.27 11.57
N ASP A 276 11.99 10.06 11.69
CA ASP A 276 13.35 9.81 12.18
C ASP A 276 14.40 10.45 11.25
N ALA A 277 14.25 10.30 9.93
CA ALA A 277 15.14 10.96 8.96
C ALA A 277 15.05 12.49 9.01
N ALA A 278 13.91 13.05 9.42
CA ALA A 278 13.71 14.47 9.68
C ALA A 278 14.23 14.93 11.05
N GLY A 279 14.72 14.01 11.90
CA GLY A 279 15.15 14.30 13.26
C GLY A 279 13.99 14.64 14.21
N LEU A 280 12.77 14.18 13.89
CA LEU A 280 11.56 14.46 14.64
C LEU A 280 11.18 13.30 15.56
N PRO A 281 10.55 13.58 16.72
CA PRO A 281 10.09 12.53 17.61
C PRO A 281 8.98 11.71 16.93
N ILE A 282 9.02 10.39 17.12
CA ILE A 282 7.96 9.48 16.65
C ILE A 282 6.82 9.49 17.68
N PRO A 283 5.60 9.94 17.33
CA PRO A 283 4.48 10.00 18.26
C PRO A 283 4.05 8.61 18.75
N SER A 284 3.69 8.47 20.02
CA SER A 284 3.29 7.18 20.64
C SER A 284 2.02 6.53 20.04
N ARG A 285 1.23 7.30 19.28
CA ARG A 285 0.06 6.79 18.54
C ARG A 285 0.45 5.92 17.34
N MET A 286 1.67 6.08 16.82
CA MET A 286 2.18 5.33 15.67
C MET A 286 2.53 3.90 16.09
N ARG A 287 2.14 2.91 15.27
CA ARG A 287 2.35 1.47 15.53
C ARG A 287 3.58 0.88 14.85
N GLY A 288 4.04 1.53 13.78
CA GLY A 288 5.27 1.17 13.09
C GLY A 288 6.50 1.66 13.84
N ARG A 289 7.66 1.41 13.25
CA ARG A 289 8.97 1.86 13.76
C ARG A 289 9.85 2.36 12.63
N SER A 290 10.84 3.16 12.98
CA SER A 290 11.83 3.59 11.98
C SER A 290 12.63 2.40 11.45
N LEU A 291 12.84 2.40 10.14
CA LEU A 291 13.68 1.45 9.41
C LEU A 291 15.16 1.91 9.36
N ALA A 292 15.48 3.11 9.86
CA ALA A 292 16.84 3.63 9.87
C ALA A 292 17.88 2.68 10.51
N PRO A 293 17.57 1.95 11.61
CA PRO A 293 18.51 0.97 12.17
C PRO A 293 18.94 -0.10 11.15
N LEU A 294 18.05 -0.50 10.24
CA LEU A 294 18.35 -1.50 9.21
C LEU A 294 19.28 -0.98 8.12
N ALA A 295 19.40 0.34 7.97
CA ALA A 295 20.29 0.95 6.98
C ALA A 295 21.77 0.62 7.25
N SER A 296 22.13 0.32 8.50
CA SER A 296 23.49 -0.09 8.91
C SER A 296 23.86 -1.53 8.54
N GLY A 297 22.88 -2.36 8.15
CA GLY A 297 23.08 -3.73 7.71
C GLY A 297 22.99 -4.80 8.79
N ALA A 298 22.70 -4.43 10.04
CA ALA A 298 22.33 -5.37 11.08
C ALA A 298 21.00 -4.94 11.71
N ALA A 299 20.06 -5.88 11.80
CA ALA A 299 18.86 -5.66 12.60
C ALA A 299 19.27 -5.44 14.06
N PRO A 300 18.70 -4.44 14.77
CA PRO A 300 18.91 -4.35 16.20
C PRO A 300 18.34 -5.58 16.91
N THR A 301 18.88 -5.89 18.08
CA THR A 301 18.33 -6.97 18.92
C THR A 301 16.85 -6.72 19.20
N GLY A 302 16.01 -7.75 19.01
CA GLY A 302 14.57 -7.64 19.20
C GLY A 302 13.82 -7.05 18.00
N TRP A 303 14.43 -6.95 16.81
CA TRP A 303 13.70 -6.61 15.59
C TRP A 303 12.54 -7.61 15.36
N PRO A 304 11.32 -7.15 15.05
CA PRO A 304 10.20 -8.06 14.94
C PRO A 304 10.31 -9.10 13.84
N GLU A 305 9.88 -10.30 14.20
CA GLU A 305 9.97 -11.50 13.38
C GLU A 305 8.64 -11.86 12.70
N GLU A 306 7.68 -10.94 12.73
CA GLU A 306 6.38 -11.11 12.10
C GLU A 306 5.75 -9.79 11.67
N ILE A 307 4.90 -9.87 10.65
CA ILE A 307 4.00 -8.82 10.17
C ILE A 307 2.57 -9.26 10.45
N PHE A 308 1.79 -8.36 11.04
CA PHE A 308 0.35 -8.52 11.22
C PHE A 308 -0.39 -7.85 10.06
N MET A 309 -1.39 -8.55 9.52
CA MET A 309 -2.19 -8.11 8.37
C MET A 309 -3.67 -8.21 8.70
N GLN A 310 -4.43 -7.22 8.25
CA GLN A 310 -5.88 -7.16 8.35
C GLN A 310 -6.50 -7.22 6.96
N ILE A 311 -7.57 -8.01 6.81
CA ILE A 311 -8.37 -8.11 5.60
C ILE A 311 -9.82 -7.92 6.05
N SER A 312 -10.52 -6.94 5.48
CA SER A 312 -11.86 -6.57 5.97
C SER A 312 -12.85 -6.17 4.86
N GLU A 313 -12.49 -6.34 3.58
CA GLU A 313 -13.35 -5.97 2.46
C GLU A 313 -13.86 -7.19 1.67
N ASP A 314 -12.96 -8.10 1.26
CA ASP A 314 -13.37 -9.37 0.61
C ASP A 314 -14.03 -10.33 1.61
N HIS A 315 -13.39 -10.47 2.77
CA HIS A 315 -13.85 -11.19 3.94
C HIS A 315 -13.24 -10.54 5.19
N ILE A 316 -13.70 -10.93 6.38
CA ILE A 316 -13.08 -10.52 7.65
C ILE A 316 -12.00 -11.56 7.99
N GLY A 317 -10.74 -11.20 7.77
CA GLY A 317 -9.57 -12.06 7.94
C GLY A 317 -8.40 -11.37 8.63
N ARG A 318 -7.54 -12.18 9.27
CA ARG A 318 -6.32 -11.72 9.94
C ARG A 318 -5.20 -12.69 9.62
N ALA A 319 -4.01 -12.16 9.33
CA ALA A 319 -2.87 -13.00 9.00
C ALA A 319 -1.59 -12.57 9.73
N LEU A 320 -0.74 -13.56 10.01
CA LEU A 320 0.66 -13.37 10.36
C LEU A 320 1.54 -13.83 9.21
N ARG A 321 2.56 -13.04 8.91
CA ARG A 321 3.69 -13.42 8.05
C ARG A 321 4.98 -13.33 8.86
N THR A 322 5.60 -14.48 9.15
CA THR A 322 6.91 -14.57 9.81
C THR A 322 8.03 -14.59 8.77
N LYS A 323 9.24 -15.12 9.08
CA LYS A 323 10.25 -15.44 8.04
C LYS A 323 9.94 -16.74 7.29
N ARG A 324 9.42 -17.75 8.00
CA ARG A 324 9.13 -19.08 7.44
C ARG A 324 7.65 -19.34 7.19
N TRP A 325 6.78 -18.93 8.10
CA TRP A 325 5.35 -19.28 8.05
C TRP A 325 4.49 -18.09 7.64
N LYS A 326 3.38 -18.38 6.94
CA LYS A 326 2.22 -17.51 6.84
C LYS A 326 0.98 -18.25 7.32
N TYR A 327 0.20 -17.60 8.19
CA TYR A 327 -0.97 -18.18 8.84
C TYR A 327 -2.10 -17.17 8.80
N GLU A 328 -3.25 -17.57 8.25
CA GLU A 328 -4.45 -16.75 8.11
C GLU A 328 -5.63 -17.40 8.80
N VAL A 329 -6.46 -16.55 9.42
CA VAL A 329 -7.76 -16.91 9.95
C VAL A 329 -8.83 -16.01 9.33
N TRP A 330 -10.04 -16.53 9.19
CA TRP A 330 -11.15 -15.84 8.54
C TRP A 330 -12.48 -16.09 9.25
N VAL A 331 -13.47 -15.25 8.97
CA VAL A 331 -14.87 -15.48 9.31
C VAL A 331 -15.54 -16.17 8.13
N PRO A 332 -15.97 -17.45 8.24
CA PRO A 332 -16.70 -18.12 7.18
C PRO A 332 -18.00 -17.37 6.86
N SER A 333 -18.20 -17.06 5.58
CA SER A 333 -19.38 -16.34 5.10
C SER A 333 -19.68 -16.75 3.67
N ASP A 334 -20.95 -16.97 3.37
CA ASP A 334 -21.45 -17.17 2.00
C ASP A 334 -21.43 -15.85 1.21
N LYS A 335 -21.35 -14.72 1.91
CA LYS A 335 -21.15 -13.38 1.33
C LYS A 335 -19.66 -13.09 1.28
N ARG A 336 -19.01 -13.52 0.20
CA ARG A 336 -17.73 -12.93 -0.25
C ARG A 336 -18.07 -11.74 -1.14
N TRP A 337 -17.27 -10.67 -1.07
CA TRP A 337 -17.48 -9.47 -1.87
C TRP A 337 -18.88 -8.84 -1.70
N SER A 338 -19.09 -8.11 -0.60
CA SER A 338 -20.18 -7.12 -0.48
C SER A 338 -20.17 -6.52 0.92
N GLY A 339 -19.64 -5.30 1.05
CA GLY A 339 -19.90 -4.42 2.18
C GLY A 339 -19.87 -5.07 3.55
N CYS A 340 -18.80 -5.81 3.88
CA CYS A 340 -18.56 -6.24 5.26
C CYS A 340 -18.75 -5.00 6.16
N ALA A 341 -19.83 -5.02 6.94
CA ALA A 341 -20.19 -3.90 7.80
C ALA A 341 -19.21 -3.77 8.96
N GLU A 342 -18.57 -4.88 9.31
CA GLU A 342 -17.69 -5.01 10.46
C GLU A 342 -16.23 -5.06 10.05
N ALA A 343 -15.39 -4.38 10.83
CA ALA A 343 -13.95 -4.32 10.59
C ALA A 343 -13.23 -5.59 11.07
N ALA A 344 -13.79 -6.28 12.06
CA ALA A 344 -13.17 -7.33 12.88
C ALA A 344 -14.25 -8.29 13.44
N SER A 345 -13.83 -9.42 14.01
CA SER A 345 -14.74 -10.39 14.62
C SER A 345 -14.16 -10.92 15.95
N PRO A 346 -15.00 -11.23 16.96
CA PRO A 346 -14.55 -11.92 18.17
C PRO A 346 -14.26 -13.42 17.95
N SER A 347 -14.58 -13.96 16.77
CA SER A 347 -14.37 -15.37 16.44
C SER A 347 -13.94 -15.55 14.99
N TYR A 348 -12.91 -16.35 14.77
CA TYR A 348 -12.39 -16.74 13.46
C TYR A 348 -12.23 -18.26 13.37
N ARG A 349 -12.04 -18.76 12.15
CA ARG A 349 -11.58 -20.11 11.85
C ARG A 349 -10.23 -20.06 11.14
N GLU A 350 -9.41 -21.08 11.32
CA GLU A 350 -8.20 -21.24 10.51
C GLU A 350 -8.55 -21.34 9.03
N TYR A 351 -7.79 -20.63 8.20
CA TYR A 351 -8.05 -20.55 6.77
C TYR A 351 -6.90 -21.05 5.91
N HIS A 352 -5.70 -20.51 6.11
CA HIS A 352 -4.51 -20.88 5.33
C HIS A 352 -3.28 -21.02 6.22
N LEU A 353 -2.40 -21.97 5.89
CA LEU A 353 -1.06 -22.10 6.44
C LEU A 353 -0.07 -22.46 5.33
N TYR A 354 1.01 -21.69 5.20
CA TYR A 354 2.07 -21.94 4.22
C TYR A 354 3.46 -21.99 4.87
N ASP A 355 4.26 -23.00 4.50
CA ASP A 355 5.70 -23.10 4.83
C ASP A 355 6.51 -22.45 3.70
N LEU A 356 6.88 -21.19 3.85
CA LEU A 356 7.49 -20.35 2.81
C LEU A 356 8.97 -20.67 2.54
N ASP A 357 9.61 -21.51 3.38
CA ASP A 357 10.93 -22.06 3.06
C ASP A 357 10.81 -23.19 2.02
N ARG A 358 9.72 -23.94 2.04
CA ARG A 358 9.47 -25.09 1.13
C ARG A 358 8.56 -24.74 -0.04
N ASP A 359 7.63 -23.81 0.17
CA ASP A 359 6.62 -23.35 -0.76
C ASP A 359 6.60 -21.82 -0.80
N PRO A 360 7.66 -21.17 -1.35
CA PRO A 360 7.78 -19.71 -1.39
C PRO A 360 6.71 -19.02 -2.24
N PHE A 361 5.91 -19.79 -2.99
CA PHE A 361 4.84 -19.33 -3.88
C PHE A 361 3.44 -19.66 -3.36
N GLU A 362 3.33 -20.26 -2.17
CA GLU A 362 2.07 -20.46 -1.45
C GLU A 362 1.05 -21.27 -2.25
N LYS A 363 1.51 -22.33 -2.91
CA LYS A 363 0.68 -23.22 -3.75
C LYS A 363 0.08 -24.39 -2.96
N HIS A 364 0.64 -24.72 -1.80
CA HIS A 364 0.27 -25.89 -1.00
C HIS A 364 -0.16 -25.45 0.39
N ASP A 365 -1.48 -25.41 0.61
CA ASP A 365 -2.06 -25.06 1.90
C ASP A 365 -1.95 -26.23 2.89
N LEU A 366 -1.30 -25.98 4.02
CA LEU A 366 -1.02 -26.93 5.10
C LEU A 366 -1.97 -26.75 6.29
N VAL A 367 -3.00 -25.90 6.19
CA VAL A 367 -3.86 -25.57 7.34
C VAL A 367 -4.57 -26.78 7.93
N ARG A 368 -4.75 -27.86 7.15
CA ARG A 368 -5.36 -29.12 7.57
C ARG A 368 -4.36 -30.25 7.85
N ASP A 369 -3.06 -30.03 7.63
CA ASP A 369 -2.06 -31.07 7.84
C ASP A 369 -1.86 -31.32 9.35
N PRO A 370 -2.13 -32.53 9.89
CA PRO A 370 -1.92 -32.82 11.31
C PRO A 370 -0.47 -32.65 11.75
N ALA A 371 0.51 -32.83 10.84
CA ALA A 371 1.92 -32.62 11.14
C ALA A 371 2.23 -31.15 11.50
N CYS A 372 1.34 -30.22 11.15
CA CYS A 372 1.47 -28.79 11.43
C CYS A 372 0.69 -28.33 12.68
N ASP A 373 0.09 -29.23 13.47
CA ASP A 373 -0.71 -28.86 14.66
C ASP A 373 0.06 -27.97 15.65
N GLY A 374 1.30 -28.32 15.96
CA GLY A 374 2.15 -27.54 16.86
C GLY A 374 2.45 -26.14 16.32
N VAL A 375 2.70 -26.03 15.01
CA VAL A 375 2.95 -24.76 14.32
C VAL A 375 1.71 -23.88 14.35
N ARG A 376 0.53 -24.45 14.02
CA ARG A 376 -0.74 -23.72 14.09
C ARG A 376 -1.01 -23.20 15.50
N ALA A 377 -0.80 -24.02 16.53
CA ALA A 377 -1.00 -23.62 17.92
C ALA A 377 -0.10 -22.43 18.33
N GLU A 378 1.18 -22.44 17.93
CA GLU A 378 2.10 -21.33 18.19
C GLU A 378 1.66 -20.05 17.47
N LEU A 379 1.42 -20.13 16.15
CA LEU A 379 1.05 -18.98 15.33
C LEU A 379 -0.30 -18.39 15.73
N ARG A 380 -1.23 -19.23 16.20
CA ARG A 380 -2.53 -18.80 16.74
C ARG A 380 -2.37 -17.89 17.95
N GLU A 381 -1.54 -18.26 18.93
CA GLU A 381 -1.35 -17.41 20.12
C GLU A 381 -0.60 -16.12 19.79
N ARG A 382 0.37 -16.18 18.87
CA ARG A 382 1.03 -14.97 18.34
C ARG A 382 0.04 -14.05 17.63
N LEU A 383 -0.86 -14.62 16.82
CA LEU A 383 -1.86 -13.85 16.08
C LEU A 383 -2.85 -13.19 17.04
N LYS A 384 -3.37 -13.92 18.03
CA LYS A 384 -4.23 -13.37 19.09
C LYS A 384 -3.56 -12.20 19.81
N LYS A 385 -2.27 -12.31 20.12
CA LYS A 385 -1.49 -11.22 20.71
C LYS A 385 -1.46 -9.99 19.80
N ARG A 386 -1.20 -10.14 18.49
CA ARG A 386 -1.19 -9.02 17.54
C ARG A 386 -2.55 -8.37 17.36
N ILE A 387 -3.62 -9.16 17.34
CA ILE A 387 -4.99 -8.67 17.28
C ILE A 387 -5.29 -7.77 18.51
N ARG A 388 -4.92 -8.21 19.73
CA ARG A 388 -5.03 -7.37 20.94
C ARG A 388 -4.18 -6.10 20.88
N GLU A 389 -2.93 -6.20 20.43
CA GLU A 389 -2.02 -5.05 20.32
C GLU A 389 -2.52 -4.01 19.30
N ALA A 390 -3.29 -4.44 18.28
CA ALA A 390 -3.98 -3.57 17.34
C ALA A 390 -5.31 -2.99 17.88
N GLY A 391 -5.63 -3.23 19.16
CA GLY A 391 -6.83 -2.70 19.82
C GLY A 391 -8.11 -3.48 19.55
N GLU A 392 -8.03 -4.64 18.91
CA GLU A 392 -9.17 -5.53 18.69
C GLU A 392 -9.40 -6.45 19.91
N ILE A 393 -10.61 -6.99 20.03
CA ILE A 393 -10.94 -7.98 21.07
C ILE A 393 -10.13 -9.25 20.81
N GLU A 394 -9.61 -9.88 21.88
CA GLU A 394 -8.96 -11.18 21.75
C GLU A 394 -9.94 -12.21 21.17
N PRO A 395 -9.64 -12.81 20.02
CA PRO A 395 -10.61 -13.66 19.36
C PRO A 395 -10.51 -15.11 19.84
N GLN A 396 -11.64 -15.81 19.73
CA GLN A 396 -11.63 -17.25 19.61
C GLN A 396 -11.17 -17.64 18.20
N ILE A 397 -10.21 -18.57 18.08
CA ILE A 397 -9.79 -19.12 16.79
C ILE A 397 -10.08 -20.62 16.81
N LEU A 398 -11.06 -21.02 16.00
CA LEU A 398 -11.49 -22.41 15.84
C LEU A 398 -10.70 -23.10 14.72
N PRO A 399 -10.57 -24.44 14.75
CA PRO A 399 -9.94 -25.18 13.66
C PRO A 399 -10.56 -24.91 12.28
N ALA A 400 -9.77 -25.17 11.24
CA ALA A 400 -10.22 -25.12 9.85
C ALA A 400 -11.47 -26.00 9.65
N LEU A 401 -12.32 -25.62 8.70
CA LEU A 401 -13.46 -26.47 8.31
C LEU A 401 -12.95 -27.77 7.70
N GLU A 402 -13.63 -28.89 7.95
CA GLU A 402 -13.39 -30.14 7.22
C GLU A 402 -13.75 -29.96 5.73
N PRO A 403 -13.14 -30.74 4.82
CA PRO A 403 -13.61 -30.81 3.44
C PRO A 403 -15.08 -31.25 3.42
N GLY A 404 -15.93 -30.49 2.72
CA GLY A 404 -17.33 -30.83 2.48
C GLY A 404 -17.50 -31.89 1.40
#